data_AF-A0A959SZ80-F1
#
_entry.id   AF-A0A959SZ80-F1
#
_cell.length_a   1.000
_cell.length_b   1.000
_cell.length_c   1.000
_cell.angle_alpha   90.00
_cell.angle_beta   90.00
_cell.angle_gamma   90.00
#
_symmetry.space_group_name_H-M   'P 1'
#
loop_
_entity.id
_entity.type
_entity.pdbx_description
1 polymer ?
#
loop_
_entity_poly.entity_id
_entity_poly.type
_entity_poly.pdbx_seq_one_letter_code
_entity_poly.pdbx_strand_id
1 'polypeptide(L)'
;MAANNKLFGILEWAEKIIVVVGFPFAIYQYMDATQQEKEDRDYKTYNSLDDKYIEWQHLGLAHPYLDIADTPDSIPPVLTPQQQKEETILFSILASMMERAYILYNKESKGIRKEQWTGWDQYIASYCQRDNFRQYWGANGFGFDTDFLAYMKKKMSEQSSTAD
;
A
#
# COMPACT_ATOMS: atom_id res chain seq x y z
N MET A 1 -25.76 -55.19 38.49
CA MET A 1 -26.70 -54.19 37.92
C MET A 1 -26.41 -52.75 38.34
N ALA A 2 -26.06 -52.45 39.60
CA ALA A 2 -25.84 -51.05 40.06
C ALA A 2 -24.64 -50.32 39.40
N ALA A 3 -23.57 -51.03 39.02
CA ALA A 3 -22.40 -50.43 38.37
C ALA A 3 -22.68 -49.96 36.93
N ASN A 4 -23.51 -50.70 36.17
CA ASN A 4 -23.90 -50.31 34.81
C ASN A 4 -24.75 -49.05 34.79
N ASN A 5 -25.69 -48.88 35.73
CA ASN A 5 -26.51 -47.67 35.79
C ASN A 5 -25.70 -46.42 36.16
N LYS A 6 -24.66 -46.54 37.01
CA LYS A 6 -23.75 -45.43 37.30
C LYS A 6 -22.90 -45.07 36.08
N LEU A 7 -22.39 -46.07 35.36
CA LEU A 7 -21.59 -45.84 34.15
C LEU A 7 -22.42 -45.17 33.03
N PHE A 8 -23.65 -45.65 32.82
CA PHE A 8 -24.60 -45.05 31.90
C PHE A 8 -24.97 -43.61 32.28
N GLY A 9 -25.20 -43.34 33.57
CA GLY A 9 -25.44 -41.98 34.05
C GLY A 9 -24.24 -41.06 33.79
N ILE A 10 -23.01 -41.52 34.07
CA ILE A 10 -21.79 -40.74 33.80
C ILE A 10 -21.65 -40.44 32.30
N LEU A 11 -21.95 -41.40 31.43
CA LEU A 11 -21.92 -41.23 29.97
C LEU A 11 -22.97 -40.21 29.47
N GLU A 12 -24.20 -40.25 29.98
CA GLU A 12 -25.25 -39.28 29.62
C GLU A 12 -24.89 -37.84 30.02
N TRP A 13 -24.23 -37.66 31.17
CA TRP A 13 -23.76 -36.34 31.59
C TRP A 13 -22.54 -35.88 30.77
N ALA A 14 -21.67 -36.80 30.37
CA ALA A 14 -20.49 -36.48 29.56
C ALA A 14 -20.88 -35.95 28.17
N GLU A 15 -21.87 -36.55 27.49
CA GLU A 15 -22.38 -36.08 26.19
C GLU A 15 -22.86 -34.62 26.28
N LYS A 16 -23.67 -34.32 27.31
CA LYS A 16 -24.22 -32.98 27.53
C LYS A 16 -23.12 -31.95 27.81
N ILE A 17 -22.11 -32.33 28.60
CA ILE A 17 -20.97 -31.45 28.91
C ILE A 17 -20.16 -31.17 27.63
N ILE A 18 -19.90 -32.18 26.80
CA ILE A 18 -19.16 -32.02 25.55
C ILE A 18 -19.87 -31.04 24.60
N VAL A 19 -21.20 -31.10 24.49
CA VAL A 19 -21.95 -30.17 23.64
C VAL A 19 -21.94 -28.75 24.23
N VAL A 20 -22.18 -28.63 25.54
CA VAL A 20 -22.24 -27.33 26.24
C VAL A 20 -20.88 -26.62 26.24
N VAL A 21 -19.77 -27.34 26.28
CA VAL A 21 -18.41 -26.76 26.25
C VAL A 21 -17.87 -26.65 24.83
N GLY A 22 -18.10 -27.67 24.00
CA GLY A 22 -17.56 -27.75 22.65
C GLY A 22 -18.16 -26.71 21.71
N PHE A 23 -19.45 -26.39 21.85
CA PHE A 23 -20.10 -25.41 20.97
C PHE A 23 -19.59 -23.98 21.20
N PRO A 24 -19.52 -23.44 22.44
CA PRO A 24 -18.88 -22.15 22.69
C PRO A 24 -17.40 -22.12 22.32
N PHE A 25 -16.66 -23.23 22.53
CA PHE A 25 -15.25 -23.32 22.14
C PHE A 25 -15.07 -23.25 20.62
N ALA A 26 -15.94 -23.92 19.85
CA ALA A 26 -15.95 -23.83 18.39
C ALA A 26 -16.28 -22.41 17.89
N ILE A 27 -17.25 -21.73 18.52
CA ILE A 27 -17.56 -20.33 18.22
C ILE A 27 -16.37 -19.43 18.52
N TYR A 28 -15.72 -19.61 19.66
CA TYR A 28 -14.53 -18.85 20.04
C TYR A 28 -13.39 -19.03 19.03
N GLN A 29 -13.07 -20.28 18.67
CA GLN A 29 -12.06 -20.56 17.64
C GLN A 29 -12.43 -19.97 16.27
N TYR A 30 -13.71 -20.02 15.88
CA TYR A 30 -14.16 -19.38 14.64
C TYR A 30 -14.01 -17.86 14.67
N MET A 31 -14.31 -17.22 15.80
CA MET A 31 -14.14 -15.77 15.97
C MET A 31 -12.66 -15.37 15.94
N ASP A 32 -11.80 -16.11 16.62
CA ASP A 32 -10.35 -15.88 16.64
C ASP A 32 -9.72 -16.09 15.24
N ALA A 33 -10.09 -17.16 14.55
CA ALA A 33 -9.67 -17.42 13.18
C ALA A 33 -10.16 -16.34 12.20
N THR A 34 -11.40 -15.88 12.33
CA THR A 34 -11.95 -14.80 11.47
C THR A 34 -11.24 -13.47 11.72
N GLN A 35 -10.82 -13.20 12.96
CA GLN A 35 -10.08 -11.99 13.30
C GLN A 35 -8.66 -12.05 12.75
N GLN A 36 -7.95 -13.18 12.93
CA GLN A 36 -6.63 -13.39 12.35
C GLN A 36 -6.64 -13.33 10.82
N GLU A 37 -7.64 -13.93 10.15
CA GLU A 37 -7.76 -13.87 8.69
C GLU A 37 -8.01 -12.47 8.15
N LYS A 38 -8.68 -11.60 8.92
CA LYS A 38 -8.84 -10.18 8.57
C LYS A 38 -7.51 -9.45 8.72
N GLU A 39 -6.83 -9.65 9.84
CA GLU A 39 -5.52 -9.04 10.10
C GLU A 39 -4.49 -9.47 9.04
N ASP A 40 -4.43 -10.74 8.68
CA ASP A 40 -3.54 -11.27 7.63
C ASP A 40 -3.90 -10.77 6.22
N ARG A 41 -5.19 -10.62 5.90
CA ARG A 41 -5.64 -10.11 4.60
C ARG A 41 -5.31 -8.63 4.45
N ASP A 42 -5.48 -7.88 5.54
CA ASP A 42 -5.05 -6.49 5.62
C ASP A 42 -3.51 -6.42 5.49
N TYR A 43 -2.76 -7.29 6.19
CA TYR A 43 -1.29 -7.40 6.13
C TYR A 43 -0.75 -7.71 4.72
N LYS A 44 -1.39 -8.62 3.98
CA LYS A 44 -1.02 -8.95 2.58
C LYS A 44 -1.25 -7.79 1.61
N THR A 45 -2.23 -6.94 1.89
CA THR A 45 -2.46 -5.72 1.10
C THR A 45 -1.39 -4.66 1.43
N TYR A 46 -1.00 -4.57 2.71
CA TYR A 46 0.04 -3.64 3.19
C TYR A 46 1.44 -3.91 2.59
N ASN A 47 1.91 -5.16 2.52
CA ASN A 47 3.24 -5.46 1.96
C ASN A 47 3.41 -5.07 0.47
N SER A 48 2.31 -4.95 -0.28
CA SER A 48 2.40 -4.73 -1.73
C SER A 48 2.94 -3.35 -2.15
N LEU A 49 2.95 -2.34 -1.25
CA LEU A 49 3.52 -1.02 -1.55
C LEU A 49 5.00 -0.93 -1.22
N ASP A 50 5.42 -1.53 -0.11
CA ASP A 50 6.84 -1.58 0.26
C ASP A 50 7.63 -2.38 -0.78
N ASP A 51 7.08 -3.50 -1.26
CA ASP A 51 7.67 -4.27 -2.35
C ASP A 51 7.81 -3.42 -3.63
N LYS A 52 6.80 -2.62 -3.97
CA LYS A 52 6.84 -1.70 -5.13
C LYS A 52 7.88 -0.60 -4.97
N TYR A 53 8.04 -0.08 -3.75
CA TYR A 53 9.07 0.90 -3.45
C TYR A 53 10.46 0.29 -3.58
N ILE A 54 10.69 -0.91 -3.07
CA ILE A 54 11.97 -1.62 -3.22
C ILE A 54 12.26 -1.90 -4.70
N GLU A 55 11.26 -2.34 -5.48
CA GLU A 55 11.38 -2.50 -6.93
C GLU A 55 11.74 -1.19 -7.62
N TRP A 56 11.11 -0.07 -7.25
CA TRP A 56 11.46 1.26 -7.74
C TRP A 56 12.91 1.63 -7.46
N GLN A 57 13.41 1.37 -6.24
CA GLN A 57 14.82 1.63 -5.90
C GLN A 57 15.79 0.72 -6.66
N HIS A 58 15.43 -0.54 -6.89
CA HIS A 58 16.21 -1.41 -7.77
C HIS A 58 16.26 -0.91 -9.22
N LEU A 59 15.16 -0.35 -9.74
CA LEU A 59 15.14 0.27 -11.06
C LEU A 59 16.05 1.50 -11.13
N GLY A 60 16.06 2.34 -10.09
CA GLY A 60 17.00 3.45 -9.94
C GLY A 60 18.46 2.99 -9.95
N LEU A 61 18.78 1.93 -9.20
CA LEU A 61 20.13 1.34 -9.19
C LEU A 61 20.53 0.74 -10.55
N ALA A 62 19.58 0.20 -11.30
CA ALA A 62 19.83 -0.37 -12.63
C ALA A 62 20.01 0.71 -13.72
N HIS A 63 19.48 1.92 -13.52
CA HIS A 63 19.55 3.03 -14.46
C HIS A 63 20.17 4.28 -13.81
N PRO A 64 21.43 4.21 -13.33
CA PRO A 64 22.04 5.28 -12.53
C PRO A 64 22.35 6.56 -13.32
N TYR A 65 22.15 6.54 -14.64
CA TYR A 65 22.27 7.70 -15.52
C TYR A 65 20.98 8.51 -15.64
N LEU A 66 19.89 8.06 -15.01
CA LEU A 66 18.60 8.75 -14.98
C LEU A 66 18.41 9.44 -13.62
N ASP A 67 17.86 10.66 -13.64
CA ASP A 67 17.50 11.42 -12.43
C ASP A 67 16.13 10.99 -11.89
N ILE A 68 16.04 9.72 -11.48
CA ILE A 68 14.81 9.10 -10.97
C ILE A 68 14.89 8.70 -9.50
N ALA A 69 16.07 8.71 -8.90
CA ALA A 69 16.26 8.36 -7.50
C ALA A 69 15.52 9.31 -6.55
N ASP A 70 15.31 8.89 -5.31
CA ASP A 70 14.58 9.67 -4.31
C ASP A 70 15.26 11.01 -4.02
N THR A 71 16.59 11.08 -4.19
CA THR A 71 17.36 12.32 -4.18
C THR A 71 17.61 12.77 -5.61
N PRO A 72 17.25 14.02 -5.98
CA PRO A 72 17.51 14.53 -7.31
C PRO A 72 19.01 14.77 -7.54
N ASP A 73 19.44 14.59 -8.78
CA ASP A 73 20.80 14.95 -9.18
C ASP A 73 21.03 16.46 -9.08
N SER A 74 22.24 16.85 -8.65
CA SER A 74 22.60 18.29 -8.56
C SER A 74 22.63 18.97 -9.93
N ILE A 75 22.88 18.20 -11.00
CA ILE A 75 22.91 18.65 -12.38
C ILE A 75 22.13 17.63 -13.20
N PRO A 76 20.99 17.99 -13.82
CA PRO A 76 20.21 17.06 -14.63
C PRO A 76 21.04 16.48 -15.79
N PRO A 77 20.98 15.14 -16.01
CA PRO A 77 21.74 14.50 -17.07
C PRO A 77 21.16 14.83 -18.46
N VAL A 78 22.04 14.89 -19.47
CA VAL A 78 21.62 14.99 -20.88
C VAL A 78 21.31 13.59 -21.40
N LEU A 79 20.03 13.28 -21.57
CA LEU A 79 19.57 11.95 -21.96
C LEU A 79 19.54 11.76 -23.48
N THR A 80 19.97 10.58 -23.93
CA THR A 80 19.72 10.11 -25.30
C THR A 80 18.22 9.79 -25.52
N PRO A 81 17.73 9.71 -26.76
CA PRO A 81 16.31 9.37 -27.02
C PRO A 81 15.88 8.03 -26.42
N GLN A 82 16.79 7.05 -26.35
CA GLN A 82 16.52 5.77 -25.70
C GLN A 82 16.35 5.96 -24.18
N GLN A 83 17.24 6.71 -23.55
CA GLN A 83 17.19 6.97 -22.10
C GLN A 83 15.98 7.82 -21.71
N GLN A 84 15.56 8.77 -22.54
CA GLN A 84 14.30 9.52 -22.34
C GLN A 84 13.08 8.60 -22.34
N LYS A 85 13.08 7.60 -23.23
CA LYS A 85 12.02 6.58 -23.26
C LYS A 85 12.05 5.70 -22.01
N GLU A 86 13.23 5.29 -21.56
CA GLU A 86 13.41 4.56 -20.31
C GLU A 86 12.88 5.37 -19.12
N GLU A 87 13.29 6.63 -18.98
CA GLU A 87 12.81 7.56 -17.94
C GLU A 87 11.28 7.69 -17.95
N THR A 88 10.68 7.87 -19.12
CA THR A 88 9.21 7.95 -19.29
C THR A 88 8.52 6.68 -18.79
N ILE A 89 9.06 5.50 -19.11
CA ILE A 89 8.49 4.22 -18.65
C ILE A 89 8.64 4.09 -17.14
N LEU A 90 9.81 4.43 -16.60
CA LEU A 90 10.06 4.36 -15.16
C LEU A 90 9.14 5.32 -14.38
N PHE A 91 8.94 6.55 -14.86
CA PHE A 91 7.98 7.46 -14.23
C PHE A 91 6.53 6.97 -14.31
N SER A 92 6.17 6.17 -15.32
CA SER A 92 4.85 5.51 -15.33
C SER A 92 4.67 4.48 -14.22
N ILE A 93 5.74 3.76 -13.88
CA ILE A 93 5.76 2.83 -12.73
C ILE A 93 5.64 3.63 -11.43
N LEU A 94 6.42 4.71 -11.29
CA LEU A 94 6.35 5.60 -10.13
C LEU A 94 4.95 6.19 -9.93
N ALA A 95 4.34 6.71 -10.99
CA ALA A 95 2.99 7.27 -10.94
C ALA A 95 1.93 6.24 -10.51
N SER A 96 2.04 5.00 -10.99
CA SER A 96 1.16 3.90 -10.55
C SER A 96 1.36 3.54 -9.07
N MET A 97 2.59 3.56 -8.58
CA MET A 97 2.88 3.37 -7.15
C MET A 97 2.27 4.49 -6.29
N MET A 98 2.43 5.74 -6.73
CA MET A 98 1.86 6.92 -6.05
C MET A 98 0.33 6.89 -6.01
N GLU A 99 -0.33 6.49 -7.10
CA GLU A 99 -1.79 6.32 -7.13
C GLU A 99 -2.24 5.29 -6.09
N ARG A 100 -1.55 4.15 -6.02
CA ARG A 100 -1.89 3.10 -5.06
C ARG A 100 -1.69 3.54 -3.61
N ALA A 101 -0.63 4.31 -3.33
CA ALA A 101 -0.44 4.94 -2.03
C ALA A 101 -1.56 5.96 -1.71
N TYR A 102 -1.96 6.77 -2.70
CA TYR A 102 -3.08 7.71 -2.56
C TYR A 102 -4.39 7.00 -2.22
N ILE A 103 -4.76 5.98 -2.99
CA ILE A 103 -5.99 5.21 -2.77
C ILE A 103 -6.00 4.56 -1.38
N LEU A 104 -4.85 4.03 -0.93
CA LEU A 104 -4.77 3.29 0.33
C LEU A 104 -4.78 4.20 1.56
N TYR A 105 -4.17 5.39 1.50
CA TYR A 105 -3.88 6.18 2.71
C TYR A 105 -4.54 7.56 2.76
N ASN A 106 -4.87 8.20 1.64
CA ASN A 106 -5.30 9.61 1.63
C ASN A 106 -6.63 9.87 2.38
N LYS A 107 -7.51 8.86 2.49
CA LYS A 107 -8.83 9.00 3.14
C LYS A 107 -8.79 8.76 4.66
N GLU A 108 -7.63 8.39 5.22
CA GLU A 108 -7.49 8.02 6.62
C GLU A 108 -7.25 9.25 7.51
N SER A 109 -8.10 9.44 8.52
CA SER A 109 -8.11 10.66 9.34
C SER A 109 -7.35 10.56 10.67
N LYS A 110 -6.99 9.35 11.12
CA LYS A 110 -6.35 9.09 12.43
C LYS A 110 -5.41 7.87 12.40
N GLY A 111 -4.41 7.88 13.28
CA GLY A 111 -3.49 6.76 13.50
C GLY A 111 -2.36 6.63 12.47
N ILE A 112 -1.70 5.48 12.47
CA ILE A 112 -0.49 5.16 11.67
C ILE A 112 -0.70 5.44 10.17
N ARG A 113 -1.89 5.15 9.63
CA ARG A 113 -2.18 5.38 8.20
C ARG A 113 -2.15 6.85 7.79
N LYS A 114 -2.50 7.77 8.70
CA LYS A 114 -2.38 9.22 8.45
C LYS A 114 -0.92 9.65 8.42
N GLU A 115 -0.10 9.10 9.32
CA GLU A 115 1.34 9.36 9.34
C GLU A 115 2.02 8.82 8.08
N GLN A 116 1.64 7.61 7.64
CA GLN A 116 2.07 7.03 6.36
C GLN A 116 1.66 7.90 5.18
N TRP A 117 0.42 8.40 5.15
CA TRP A 117 -0.01 9.33 4.11
C TRP A 117 0.85 10.59 4.09
N THR A 118 1.22 11.13 5.25
CA THR A 118 2.07 12.33 5.33
C THR A 118 3.43 12.11 4.65
N GLY A 119 4.03 10.93 4.86
CA GLY A 119 5.27 10.55 4.16
C GLY A 119 5.08 10.45 2.65
N TRP A 120 4.02 9.77 2.20
CA TRP A 120 3.69 9.66 0.78
C TRP A 120 3.34 11.00 0.12
N ASP A 121 2.64 11.89 0.82
CA ASP A 121 2.30 13.23 0.34
C ASP A 121 3.55 14.08 0.10
N GLN A 122 4.52 13.99 1.02
CA GLN A 122 5.83 14.64 0.88
C GLN A 122 6.66 14.01 -0.24
N TYR A 123 6.67 12.68 -0.32
CA TYR A 123 7.35 11.95 -1.39
C TYR A 123 6.84 12.37 -2.76
N ILE A 124 5.52 12.38 -2.96
CA ILE A 124 4.89 12.84 -4.21
C ILE A 124 5.22 14.31 -4.49
N ALA A 125 5.15 15.17 -3.47
CA ALA A 125 5.49 16.58 -3.64
C ALA A 125 6.94 16.78 -4.13
N SER A 126 7.88 15.98 -3.63
CA SER A 126 9.29 16.04 -4.04
C SER A 126 9.50 15.75 -5.53
N TYR A 127 8.72 14.85 -6.13
CA TYR A 127 8.77 14.56 -7.56
C TYR A 127 7.99 15.58 -8.39
N CYS A 128 6.85 16.07 -7.88
CA CYS A 128 6.09 17.14 -8.52
C CYS A 128 6.87 18.45 -8.69
N GLN A 129 7.97 18.64 -7.96
CA GLN A 129 8.87 19.78 -8.12
C GLN A 129 9.90 19.60 -9.25
N ARG A 130 10.12 18.37 -9.75
CA ARG A 130 11.16 18.09 -10.73
C ARG A 130 10.66 18.30 -12.16
N ASP A 131 11.48 18.92 -13.00
CA ASP A 131 11.13 19.23 -14.39
C ASP A 131 10.91 17.97 -15.24
N ASN A 132 11.76 16.95 -15.08
CA ASN A 132 11.65 15.69 -15.83
C ASN A 132 10.33 14.95 -15.51
N PHE A 133 9.94 14.90 -14.22
CA PHE A 133 8.67 14.32 -13.82
C PHE A 133 7.47 15.14 -14.30
N ARG A 134 7.54 16.49 -14.25
CA ARG A 134 6.50 17.37 -14.81
C ARG A 134 6.33 17.16 -16.31
N GLN A 135 7.43 17.02 -17.05
CA GLN A 135 7.40 16.74 -18.49
C GLN A 135 6.73 15.38 -18.77
N TYR A 136 7.11 14.34 -18.04
CA TYR A 136 6.46 13.04 -18.09
C TYR A 136 4.95 13.16 -17.83
N TRP A 137 4.56 13.82 -16.74
CA TRP A 137 3.18 13.92 -16.30
C TRP A 137 2.33 14.72 -17.29
N GLY A 138 2.86 15.81 -17.84
CA GLY A 138 2.16 16.60 -18.85
C GLY A 138 1.83 15.81 -20.12
N ALA A 139 2.68 14.86 -20.50
CA ALA A 139 2.49 14.03 -21.68
C ALA A 139 1.71 12.72 -21.42
N ASN A 140 1.86 12.12 -20.23
CA ASN A 140 1.40 10.74 -19.95
C ASN A 140 0.55 10.61 -18.68
N GLY A 141 0.32 11.69 -17.93
CA GLY A 141 -0.43 11.70 -16.67
C GLY A 141 -1.95 11.58 -16.82
N PHE A 142 -2.43 10.80 -17.80
CA PHE A 142 -3.85 10.55 -18.05
C PHE A 142 -4.20 9.09 -17.74
N GLY A 143 -5.48 8.82 -17.47
CA GLY A 143 -5.99 7.45 -17.26
C GLY A 143 -5.86 6.90 -15.83
N PHE A 144 -5.40 7.71 -14.88
CA PHE A 144 -5.44 7.40 -13.46
C PHE A 144 -6.81 7.74 -12.84
N ASP A 145 -7.02 7.31 -11.60
CA ASP A 145 -8.18 7.64 -10.78
C ASP A 145 -8.46 9.15 -10.73
N THR A 146 -9.74 9.51 -10.79
CA THR A 146 -10.18 10.91 -10.89
C THR A 146 -9.75 11.74 -9.68
N ASP A 147 -9.83 11.18 -8.47
CA ASP A 147 -9.43 11.87 -7.24
C ASP A 147 -7.91 12.06 -7.22
N PHE A 148 -7.15 11.05 -7.65
CA PHE A 148 -5.69 11.13 -7.77
C PHE A 148 -5.25 12.16 -8.82
N LEU A 149 -5.89 12.21 -9.99
CA LEU A 149 -5.62 13.22 -11.01
C LEU A 149 -5.86 14.64 -10.48
N ALA A 150 -6.95 14.87 -9.75
CA ALA A 150 -7.24 16.15 -9.14
C ALA A 150 -6.19 16.53 -8.08
N TYR A 151 -5.77 15.56 -7.27
CA TYR A 151 -4.70 15.72 -6.28
C TYR A 151 -3.36 16.10 -6.93
N MET A 152 -2.94 15.38 -7.98
CA MET A 152 -1.68 15.67 -8.69
C MET A 152 -1.72 17.04 -9.37
N LYS A 153 -2.85 17.39 -10.01
CA LYS A 153 -3.05 18.72 -10.60
C LYS A 153 -2.88 19.83 -9.55
N LYS A 154 -3.48 19.66 -8.37
CA LYS A 154 -3.33 20.61 -7.26
C LYS A 154 -1.87 20.71 -6.82
N LYS A 155 -1.21 19.58 -6.55
CA LYS A 155 0.20 19.54 -6.13
C LYS A 155 1.13 20.24 -7.13
N MET A 156 0.96 19.99 -8.43
CA MET A 156 1.78 20.63 -9.45
C MET A 156 1.53 22.14 -9.54
N SER A 157 0.29 22.60 -9.34
CA SER A 157 -0.04 24.03 -9.36
C SER A 157 0.53 24.80 -8.16
N GLU A 158 0.50 24.23 -6.96
CA GLU A 158 1.00 24.86 -5.73
C GLU A 158 2.50 25.18 -5.83
N GLN A 159 3.24 24.30 -6.49
CA GLN A 159 4.69 24.42 -6.66
C GLN A 159 5.07 25.39 -7.78
N SER A 160 4.20 25.61 -8.78
CA SER A 160 4.41 26.63 -9.79
C SER A 160 4.26 28.06 -9.23
N SER A 161 3.42 28.25 -8.21
CA SER A 161 3.18 29.56 -7.58
C SER A 161 4.20 29.96 -6.52
N THR A 162 5.11 29.06 -6.14
CA THR A 162 6.19 29.34 -5.16
C THR A 162 7.52 29.71 -5.83
N ALA A 163 7.59 29.64 -7.16
CA ALA A 163 8.77 29.98 -7.96
C ALA A 163 8.71 31.38 -8.60
N ASP A 164 7.64 32.15 -8.35
CA ASP A 164 7.45 33.57 -8.70
C ASP A 164 7.64 34.46 -7.46
#